data_AF-A0A9P0GKS1-F1
#
_entry.id   AF-A0A9P0GKS1-F1
#
_cell.length_a   1.000
_cell.length_b   1.000
_cell.length_c   1.000
_cell.angle_alpha   90.00
_cell.angle_beta   90.00
_cell.angle_gamma   90.00
#
_symmetry.space_group_name_H-M   'P 1'
#
loop_
_entity.id
_entity.type
_entity.pdbx_description
1 polymer ?
#
loop_
_entity_poly.entity_id
_entity_poly.type
_entity_poly.pdbx_seq_one_letter_code
_entity_poly.pdbx_strand_id
1 'polypeptide(L)'
;MEEKFEFPVYLEQTGEMRVLLLTSDEKQRALDDESYLWKLIRNQTEDVNEDDNDTNDSIMIVEGEEQDGNNDGKAEKNEWSEEAVLLFLDIYRKNEANFKKSKRHNKIWQEIANEINVHNESYHYSGLQCSTKMSGLKRTFKNIKDQNKKSGNHRSTWAFYSIMDSLFGAKAFMEPQAIASSAGPSKPSSACEVSSCPDSAADACASSGGVGIKKRKVELVLESFIEHVKTESETRTRKMEEYQKKRDEERRQREKEKNELKERMHKENLHFKNALLSVLQKQIQK
;
A
#
# COMPACT_ATOMS: atom_id res chain seq x y z
N MET A 1 -31.99 5.34 27.86
CA MET A 1 -31.42 5.64 26.54
C MET A 1 -30.97 7.07 26.60
N GLU A 2 -29.67 7.30 26.73
CA GLU A 2 -29.12 8.66 26.74
C GLU A 2 -29.21 9.26 25.33
N GLU A 3 -29.74 10.47 25.24
CA GLU A 3 -29.91 11.20 23.99
C GLU A 3 -28.54 11.69 23.50
N LYS A 4 -28.16 11.28 22.29
CA LYS A 4 -26.89 11.67 21.66
C LYS A 4 -27.14 12.83 20.70
N PHE A 5 -26.29 13.83 20.76
CA PHE A 5 -26.35 15.03 19.95
C PHE A 5 -25.20 15.06 18.93
N GLU A 6 -25.48 15.60 17.75
CA GLU A 6 -24.47 15.85 16.73
C GLU A 6 -23.58 17.04 17.13
N PHE A 7 -22.27 16.81 17.19
CA PHE A 7 -21.26 17.78 17.56
C PHE A 7 -20.24 17.93 16.43
N PRO A 8 -20.41 18.95 15.55
CA PRO A 8 -19.52 19.19 14.43
C PRO A 8 -18.21 19.86 14.88
N VAL A 9 -17.08 19.29 14.48
CA VAL A 9 -15.73 19.71 14.83
C VAL A 9 -14.96 19.95 13.53
N TYR A 10 -14.36 21.13 13.41
CA TYR A 10 -13.52 21.47 12.27
C TYR A 10 -12.04 21.23 12.62
N LEU A 11 -11.37 20.42 11.80
CA LEU A 11 -9.96 20.10 11.94
C LEU A 11 -9.15 20.97 10.96
N GLU A 12 -8.58 22.07 11.44
CA GLU A 12 -7.79 22.98 10.61
C GLU A 12 -6.59 22.30 9.93
N GLN A 13 -6.00 21.29 10.58
CA GLN A 13 -4.84 20.56 10.07
C GLN A 13 -5.16 19.69 8.85
N THR A 14 -6.40 19.18 8.75
CA THR A 14 -6.83 18.31 7.65
C THR A 14 -7.85 19.00 6.73
N GLY A 15 -8.34 20.18 7.10
CA GLY A 15 -9.42 20.89 6.41
C GLY A 15 -10.78 20.16 6.48
N GLU A 16 -10.90 19.15 7.34
CA GLU A 16 -12.05 18.25 7.41
C GLU A 16 -13.03 18.67 8.52
N MET A 17 -14.33 18.57 8.26
CA MET A 17 -15.38 18.73 9.28
C MET A 17 -15.88 17.34 9.68
N ARG A 18 -15.75 16.99 10.96
CA ARG A 18 -16.21 15.71 11.51
C ARG A 18 -17.38 15.91 12.45
N VAL A 19 -18.37 15.02 12.44
CA VAL A 19 -19.53 15.08 13.33
C VAL A 19 -19.43 13.95 14.35
N LEU A 20 -19.27 14.31 15.62
CA LEU A 20 -19.24 13.38 16.74
C LEU A 20 -20.64 13.23 17.33
N LEU A 21 -21.07 12.02 17.67
CA LEU A 21 -22.35 11.77 18.35
C LEU A 21 -22.09 11.66 19.86
N LEU A 22 -22.26 12.77 20.57
CA LEU A 22 -21.89 12.90 21.98
C LEU A 22 -23.13 13.10 22.84
N THR A 23 -23.12 12.52 24.04
CA THR A 23 -24.09 12.88 25.08
C THR A 23 -23.87 14.31 25.57
N SER A 24 -24.85 14.88 26.27
CA SER A 24 -24.74 16.27 26.75
C SER A 24 -23.52 16.47 27.68
N ASP A 25 -23.20 15.47 28.49
CA ASP A 25 -22.05 15.51 29.41
C ASP A 25 -20.71 15.41 28.66
N GLU A 26 -20.62 14.55 27.65
CA GLU A 26 -19.42 14.40 26.82
C GLU A 26 -19.15 15.65 25.98
N LYS A 27 -20.21 16.29 25.47
CA LYS A 27 -20.12 17.57 24.76
C LYS A 27 -19.53 18.65 25.66
N GLN A 28 -19.98 18.75 26.90
CA GLN A 28 -19.49 19.76 27.83
C GLN A 28 -18.01 19.52 28.18
N ARG A 29 -17.63 18.27 28.43
CA ARG A 29 -16.22 17.89 28.65
C ARG A 29 -15.34 18.15 27.44
N ALA A 30 -15.85 17.93 26.22
CA ALA A 30 -15.10 18.18 24.99
C ALA A 30 -14.95 19.68 24.66
N LEU A 31 -15.81 20.55 25.21
CA LEU A 31 -15.64 22.01 25.13
C LEU A 31 -14.62 22.51 26.14
N ASP A 32 -14.55 21.89 27.32
CA ASP A 32 -13.65 22.29 28.41
C ASP A 32 -12.23 21.69 28.26
N ASP A 33 -12.10 20.50 27.65
CA ASP A 33 -10.84 19.78 27.48
C ASP A 33 -10.60 19.37 26.01
N GLU A 34 -9.68 20.08 25.36
CA GLU A 34 -9.25 19.79 23.99
C GLU A 34 -8.64 18.38 23.86
N SER A 35 -7.94 17.86 24.88
CA SER A 35 -7.32 16.54 24.84
C SER A 35 -8.36 15.43 24.80
N TYR A 36 -9.46 15.61 25.52
CA TYR A 36 -10.61 14.72 25.50
C TYR A 36 -11.33 14.73 24.14
N LEU A 37 -11.48 15.91 23.54
CA LEU A 37 -12.01 16.05 22.18
C LEU A 37 -11.15 15.30 21.15
N TRP A 38 -9.82 15.45 21.20
CA TRP A 38 -8.91 14.73 20.32
C TRP A 38 -8.94 13.21 20.52
N LYS A 39 -9.17 12.75 21.76
CA LYS A 39 -9.35 11.33 22.09
C LYS A 39 -10.63 10.77 21.46
N LEU A 40 -11.75 11.50 21.50
CA LEU A 40 -13.00 11.11 20.86
C LEU A 40 -12.86 10.98 19.34
N ILE A 41 -12.17 11.94 18.71
CA ILE A 41 -11.91 11.93 17.26
C ILE A 41 -11.09 10.70 16.85
N ARG A 42 -10.08 10.32 17.65
CA ARG A 42 -9.24 9.14 17.41
C ARG A 42 -10.00 7.82 17.55
N ASN A 43 -10.84 7.71 18.57
CA ASN A 43 -11.63 6.50 18.78
C ASN A 43 -12.65 6.28 17.63
N GLN A 44 -13.21 7.37 17.09
CA GLN A 44 -14.14 7.29 15.95
C GLN A 44 -13.44 7.03 14.60
N THR A 45 -12.11 7.17 14.51
CA THR A 45 -11.32 6.70 13.33
C THR A 45 -11.09 5.20 13.29
N GLU A 46 -11.31 4.49 14.40
CA GLU A 46 -11.12 3.02 14.46
C GLU A 46 -12.36 2.27 13.93
N ASP A 47 -13.57 2.85 14.05
CA ASP A 47 -14.83 2.21 13.61
C ASP A 47 -15.16 2.36 12.10
N VAL A 48 -14.40 3.14 11.32
CA VAL A 48 -14.70 3.41 9.89
C VAL A 48 -13.70 2.75 8.92
N ASN A 49 -12.71 2.00 9.42
CA ASN A 49 -11.72 1.31 8.57
C ASN A 49 -12.08 -0.17 8.31
N GLU A 50 -13.37 -0.47 8.13
CA GLU A 50 -13.87 -1.73 7.59
C GLU A 50 -14.57 -1.51 6.25
N ASP A 51 -13.84 -1.05 5.22
CA ASP A 51 -13.99 -1.60 3.87
C ASP A 51 -12.92 -1.03 2.92
N ASP A 52 -12.49 -1.89 2.00
CA ASP A 52 -11.60 -1.62 0.86
C ASP A 52 -10.15 -1.21 1.14
N ASN A 53 -9.28 -2.22 1.24
CA ASN A 53 -8.08 -2.20 0.40
C ASN A 53 -7.60 -3.63 0.03
N ASP A 54 -8.33 -4.25 -0.89
CA ASP A 54 -7.86 -5.40 -1.66
C ASP A 54 -7.25 -4.90 -2.98
N THR A 55 -6.06 -4.30 -2.91
CA THR A 55 -5.01 -4.39 -3.94
C THR A 55 -3.79 -3.64 -3.47
N ASN A 56 -2.77 -4.36 -2.98
CA ASN A 56 -1.40 -3.86 -3.17
C ASN A 56 -0.38 -5.00 -3.21
N ASP A 57 -0.38 -5.69 -4.35
CA ASP A 57 0.83 -6.30 -4.90
C ASP A 57 1.27 -5.43 -6.09
N SER A 58 1.78 -4.24 -5.80
CA SER A 58 2.49 -3.37 -6.73
C SER A 58 3.34 -2.40 -5.92
N ILE A 59 4.51 -2.90 -5.51
CA ILE A 59 5.58 -2.12 -4.92
C ILE A 59 5.98 -1.01 -5.91
N MET A 60 5.64 0.24 -5.57
CA MET A 60 6.30 1.42 -6.12
C MET A 60 7.74 1.43 -5.57
N ILE A 61 8.69 1.14 -6.46
CA ILE A 61 10.13 1.32 -6.21
C ILE A 61 10.36 2.83 -6.26
N VAL A 62 10.46 3.46 -5.08
CA VAL A 62 11.07 4.79 -4.97
C VAL A 62 12.52 4.55 -4.58
N GLU A 63 13.41 4.78 -5.54
CA GLU A 63 14.84 4.95 -5.31
C GLU A 63 15.04 6.24 -4.49
N GLY A 64 15.68 6.09 -3.33
CA GLY A 64 16.00 7.20 -2.45
C GLY A 64 17.25 6.82 -1.67
N GLU A 65 18.35 7.46 -2.05
CA GLU A 65 19.68 7.30 -1.50
C GLU A 65 19.74 7.78 -0.03
N GLU A 66 20.52 7.08 0.79
CA GLU A 66 20.89 7.54 2.12
C GLU A 66 22.05 8.56 2.01
N GLN A 67 21.83 9.80 2.48
CA GLN A 67 22.90 10.65 2.96
C GLN A 67 22.53 11.29 4.30
N ASP A 68 23.53 11.24 5.19
CA ASP A 68 23.64 11.84 6.51
C ASP A 68 23.82 13.37 6.41
N GLY A 69 23.29 14.13 7.37
CA GLY A 69 23.46 15.58 7.44
C GLY A 69 22.31 16.36 8.11
N ASN A 70 22.48 16.64 9.41
CA ASN A 70 21.85 17.67 10.26
C ASN A 70 20.94 18.74 9.60
N ASN A 71 19.69 18.89 10.08
CA ASN A 71 19.19 20.13 10.69
C ASN A 71 17.81 19.98 11.36
N ASP A 72 17.61 20.78 12.40
CA ASP A 72 16.53 20.80 13.36
C ASP A 72 15.12 21.04 12.80
N GLY A 73 14.16 20.24 13.27
CA GLY A 73 12.73 20.40 12.97
C GLY A 73 11.89 19.31 13.62
N LYS A 74 11.37 19.60 14.81
CA LYS A 74 10.56 18.75 15.69
C LYS A 74 9.38 18.05 14.97
N ALA A 75 9.61 16.80 14.56
CA ALA A 75 8.62 15.76 14.38
C ALA A 75 9.31 14.45 14.77
N GLU A 76 8.71 13.68 15.68
CA GLU A 76 9.26 12.43 16.20
C GLU A 76 9.59 11.48 15.04
N LYS A 77 10.86 11.49 14.65
CA LYS A 77 11.41 10.60 13.64
C LYS A 77 11.36 9.22 14.26
N ASN A 78 10.53 8.34 13.71
CA ASN A 78 10.40 6.93 14.07
C ASN A 78 11.71 6.17 13.79
N GLU A 79 12.72 6.47 14.58
CA GLU A 79 14.02 5.87 14.55
C GLU A 79 13.92 4.52 15.26
N TRP A 80 13.96 3.47 14.47
CA TRP A 80 13.98 2.11 14.97
C TRP A 80 15.33 1.86 15.65
N SER A 81 15.33 1.88 16.98
CA SER A 81 16.48 1.42 17.78
C SER A 81 16.86 -0.02 17.42
N GLU A 82 18.13 -0.37 17.58
CA GLU A 82 18.62 -1.75 17.41
C GLU A 82 17.82 -2.75 18.26
N GLU A 83 17.54 -2.39 19.52
CA GLU A 83 16.72 -3.20 20.43
C GLU A 83 15.29 -3.40 19.90
N ALA A 84 14.69 -2.35 19.34
CA ALA A 84 13.36 -2.40 18.75
C ALA A 84 13.33 -3.29 17.49
N VAL A 85 14.39 -3.27 16.68
CA VAL A 85 14.52 -4.14 15.50
C VAL A 85 14.69 -5.60 15.90
N LEU A 86 15.49 -5.89 16.92
CA LEU A 86 15.67 -7.25 17.43
C LEU A 86 14.35 -7.82 17.95
N LEU A 87 13.66 -7.07 18.82
CA LEU A 87 12.35 -7.43 19.34
C LEU A 87 11.33 -7.67 18.21
N PHE A 88 11.31 -6.78 17.22
CA PHE A 88 10.46 -6.91 16.04
C PHE A 88 10.71 -8.21 15.27
N LEU A 89 11.98 -8.55 15.03
CA LEU A 89 12.34 -9.77 14.31
C LEU A 89 11.95 -11.04 15.08
N ASP A 90 12.07 -11.03 16.41
CA ASP A 90 11.64 -12.14 17.26
C ASP A 90 10.13 -12.33 17.25
N ILE A 91 9.36 -11.24 17.37
CA ILE A 91 7.90 -11.26 17.27
C ILE A 91 7.45 -11.74 15.87
N TYR A 92 8.12 -11.24 14.82
CA TYR A 92 7.87 -11.67 13.45
C TYR A 92 8.08 -13.18 13.28
N ARG A 93 9.12 -13.74 13.89
CA ARG A 93 9.42 -15.17 13.84
C ARG A 93 8.28 -16.01 14.42
N LYS A 94 7.68 -15.58 15.53
CA LYS A 94 6.50 -16.25 16.13
C LYS A 94 5.28 -16.20 15.20
N ASN A 95 5.09 -15.06 14.52
CA ASN A 95 3.97 -14.82 13.63
C ASN A 95 4.16 -15.33 12.20
N GLU A 96 5.33 -15.90 11.84
CA GLU A 96 5.63 -16.38 10.49
C GLU A 96 4.61 -17.41 9.98
N ALA A 97 4.14 -18.29 10.87
CA ALA A 97 3.13 -19.29 10.53
C ALA A 97 1.78 -18.65 10.15
N ASN A 98 1.44 -17.50 10.73
CA ASN A 98 0.20 -16.78 10.46
C ASN A 98 0.22 -16.14 9.07
N PHE A 99 1.38 -15.63 8.64
CA PHE A 99 1.57 -15.13 7.26
C PHE A 99 1.42 -16.22 6.20
N LYS A 100 1.72 -17.49 6.52
CA LYS A 100 1.50 -18.61 5.59
C LYS A 100 0.03 -19.03 5.51
N LYS A 101 -0.74 -18.81 6.60
CA LYS A 101 -2.14 -19.22 6.71
C LYS A 101 -3.14 -18.20 6.17
N SER A 102 -2.85 -16.91 6.31
CA SER A 102 -3.77 -15.82 5.97
C SER A 102 -3.25 -14.99 4.81
N LYS A 103 -4.11 -14.69 3.84
CA LYS A 103 -3.82 -13.73 2.75
C LYS A 103 -3.93 -12.27 3.20
N ARG A 104 -4.57 -12.00 4.34
CA ARG A 104 -4.77 -10.64 4.88
C ARG A 104 -3.65 -10.29 5.84
N HIS A 105 -2.51 -9.85 5.29
CA HIS A 105 -1.31 -9.55 6.09
C HIS A 105 -1.45 -8.28 6.95
N ASN A 106 -2.36 -7.35 6.61
CA ASN A 106 -2.54 -6.09 7.35
C ASN A 106 -2.87 -6.31 8.83
N LYS A 107 -3.78 -7.26 9.13
CA LYS A 107 -4.15 -7.58 10.52
C LYS A 107 -2.97 -8.16 11.30
N ILE A 108 -2.18 -9.03 10.67
CA ILE A 108 -1.00 -9.63 11.30
C ILE A 108 0.05 -8.56 11.61
N TRP A 109 0.25 -7.61 10.68
CA TRP A 109 1.16 -6.49 10.93
C TRP A 109 0.70 -5.59 12.08
N GLN A 110 -0.60 -5.38 12.21
CA GLN A 110 -1.17 -4.60 13.31
C GLN A 110 -1.05 -5.33 14.65
N GLU A 111 -1.27 -6.65 14.67
CA GLU A 111 -1.01 -7.49 15.85
C GLU A 111 0.46 -7.42 16.29
N ILE A 112 1.39 -7.51 15.33
CA ILE A 112 2.83 -7.39 15.61
C ILE A 112 3.16 -6.00 16.17
N ALA A 113 2.62 -4.93 15.59
CA ALA A 113 2.83 -3.57 16.08
C ALA A 113 2.33 -3.41 17.52
N ASN A 114 1.15 -3.96 17.83
CA ASN A 114 0.60 -3.94 19.18
C ASN A 114 1.49 -4.71 20.17
N GLU A 115 2.01 -5.88 19.79
CA GLU A 115 2.91 -6.67 20.66
C GLU A 115 4.22 -5.91 20.97
N ILE A 116 4.78 -5.19 19.99
CA ILE A 116 5.97 -4.34 20.20
C ILE A 116 5.67 -3.18 21.15
N ASN A 117 4.56 -2.48 20.93
CA ASN A 117 4.17 -1.32 21.74
C ASN A 117 3.81 -1.72 23.18
N VAL A 118 3.30 -2.93 23.40
CA VAL A 118 3.05 -3.47 24.76
C VAL A 118 4.36 -3.77 25.48
N HIS A 119 5.41 -4.19 24.76
CA HIS A 119 6.69 -4.52 25.36
C HIS A 119 7.46 -3.28 25.84
N ASN A 120 7.19 -2.11 25.27
CA ASN A 120 7.81 -0.86 25.69
C ASN A 120 6.88 0.32 25.39
N GLU A 121 6.46 1.04 26.44
CA GLU A 121 5.52 2.16 26.36
C GLU A 121 6.03 3.33 25.52
N SER A 122 7.35 3.42 25.30
CA SER A 122 7.97 4.43 24.44
C SER A 122 7.83 4.14 22.94
N TYR A 123 7.39 2.94 22.56
CA TYR A 123 7.20 2.55 21.18
C TYR A 123 5.76 2.81 20.73
N HIS A 124 5.63 3.52 19.62
CA HIS A 124 4.35 3.82 18.98
C HIS A 124 4.40 3.48 17.49
N TYR A 125 4.63 2.20 17.20
CA TYR A 125 4.66 1.70 15.83
C TYR A 125 3.27 1.33 15.34
N SER A 126 3.00 1.60 14.06
CA SER A 126 1.80 1.14 13.34
C SER A 126 2.12 -0.10 12.49
N GLY A 127 1.11 -0.92 12.20
CA GLY A 127 1.26 -2.09 11.33
C GLY A 127 1.86 -1.76 9.95
N LEU A 128 1.51 -0.60 9.38
CA LEU A 128 2.12 -0.13 8.13
C LEU A 128 3.64 0.10 8.29
N GLN A 129 4.07 0.66 9.41
CA GLN A 129 5.48 0.92 9.69
C GLN A 129 6.26 -0.38 9.90
N CYS A 130 5.68 -1.36 10.58
CA CYS A 130 6.23 -2.71 10.69
C CYS A 130 6.42 -3.37 9.32
N SER A 131 5.42 -3.29 8.44
CA SER A 131 5.49 -3.83 7.08
C SER A 131 6.60 -3.16 6.25
N THR A 132 6.68 -1.83 6.29
CA THR A 132 7.73 -1.06 5.61
C THR A 132 9.11 -1.41 6.16
N LYS A 133 9.25 -1.51 7.49
CA LYS A 133 10.52 -1.87 8.14
C LYS A 133 10.98 -3.26 7.72
N MET A 134 10.09 -4.27 7.73
CA MET A 134 10.43 -5.61 7.25
C MET A 134 10.86 -5.62 5.79
N SER A 135 10.17 -4.84 4.94
CA SER A 135 10.51 -4.73 3.52
C SER A 135 11.91 -4.15 3.32
N GLY A 136 12.27 -3.12 4.10
CA GLY A 136 13.62 -2.55 4.14
C GLY A 136 14.66 -3.57 4.59
N LEU A 137 14.41 -4.28 5.70
CA LEU A 137 15.32 -5.32 6.21
C LEU A 137 15.58 -6.41 5.17
N LYS A 138 14.54 -6.89 4.48
CA LYS A 138 14.67 -7.89 3.40
C LYS A 138 15.51 -7.38 2.24
N ARG A 139 15.34 -6.11 1.85
CA ARG A 139 16.12 -5.47 0.79
C ARG A 139 17.60 -5.41 1.15
N THR A 140 17.92 -4.89 2.33
CA THR A 140 19.30 -4.80 2.84
C THR A 140 19.93 -6.19 2.92
N PHE A 141 19.21 -7.17 3.45
CA PHE A 141 19.66 -8.57 3.51
C PHE A 141 20.00 -9.13 2.13
N LYS A 142 19.13 -8.93 1.14
CA LYS A 142 19.35 -9.40 -0.23
C LYS A 142 20.56 -8.74 -0.86
N ASN A 143 20.69 -7.42 -0.74
CA ASN A 143 21.86 -6.69 -1.25
C ASN A 143 23.17 -7.23 -0.64
N ILE A 144 23.23 -7.34 0.69
CA ILE A 144 24.43 -7.85 1.37
C ILE A 144 24.74 -9.30 0.95
N LYS A 145 23.72 -10.17 0.85
CA LYS A 145 23.91 -11.56 0.42
C LYS A 145 24.44 -11.64 -1.02
N ASP A 146 23.93 -10.79 -1.92
CA ASP A 146 24.38 -10.73 -3.31
C ASP A 146 25.81 -10.15 -3.43
N GLN A 147 26.14 -9.12 -2.65
CA GLN A 147 27.49 -8.54 -2.57
C GLN A 147 28.50 -9.59 -2.08
N ASN A 148 28.15 -10.33 -1.03
CA ASN A 148 29.02 -11.36 -0.46
C ASN A 148 29.18 -12.60 -1.35
N LYS A 149 28.29 -12.81 -2.33
CA LYS A 149 28.37 -13.91 -3.30
C LYS A 149 29.31 -13.60 -4.47
N LYS A 150 29.58 -12.32 -4.74
CA LYS A 150 30.49 -11.88 -5.82
C LYS A 150 31.95 -12.07 -5.39
N SER A 151 32.70 -12.81 -6.20
CA SER A 151 34.14 -12.99 -6.00
C SER A 151 34.87 -11.65 -6.15
N GLY A 152 35.87 -11.39 -5.30
CA GLY A 152 36.68 -10.16 -5.33
C GLY A 152 36.16 -9.01 -4.45
N ASN A 153 34.96 -9.11 -3.86
CA ASN A 153 34.46 -8.12 -2.92
C ASN A 153 34.87 -8.42 -1.47
N HIS A 154 35.01 -7.37 -0.66
CA HIS A 154 35.12 -7.51 0.79
C HIS A 154 33.79 -8.01 1.36
N ARG A 155 33.85 -8.91 2.37
CA ARG A 155 32.64 -9.42 3.01
C ARG A 155 31.98 -8.29 3.80
N SER A 156 30.80 -7.89 3.37
CA SER A 156 29.96 -6.94 4.10
C SER A 156 29.29 -7.66 5.28
N THR A 157 29.46 -7.08 6.47
CA THR A 157 28.87 -7.56 7.72
C THR A 157 27.76 -6.61 8.17
N TRP A 158 26.64 -7.16 8.64
CA TRP A 158 25.52 -6.38 9.17
C TRP A 158 24.98 -7.06 10.43
N ALA A 159 24.68 -6.27 11.46
CA ALA A 159 24.31 -6.76 12.79
C ALA A 159 23.16 -7.78 12.75
N PHE A 160 22.15 -7.52 11.90
CA PHE A 160 20.97 -8.37 11.77
C PHE A 160 21.12 -9.49 10.72
N TYR A 161 22.29 -9.64 10.09
CA TYR A 161 22.50 -10.57 8.97
C TYR A 161 22.23 -12.02 9.39
N SER A 162 22.78 -12.46 10.52
CA SER A 162 22.62 -13.84 10.99
C SER A 162 21.15 -14.18 11.29
N ILE A 163 20.42 -13.24 11.90
CA ILE A 163 19.00 -13.39 12.21
C ILE A 163 18.18 -13.46 10.91
N MET A 164 18.45 -12.55 9.98
CA MET A 164 17.78 -12.51 8.68
C MET A 164 18.09 -13.73 7.81
N ASP A 165 19.32 -14.25 7.82
CA ASP A 165 19.69 -15.48 7.11
C ASP A 165 19.02 -16.70 7.74
N SER A 166 18.88 -16.76 9.07
CA SER A 166 18.10 -17.80 9.72
C SER A 166 16.61 -17.78 9.33
N LEU A 167 16.03 -16.60 9.07
CA LEU A 167 14.61 -16.43 8.74
C LEU A 167 14.30 -16.61 7.24
N PHE A 168 15.21 -16.16 6.37
CA PHE A 168 14.99 -16.04 4.93
C PHE A 168 16.03 -16.74 4.06
N GLY A 169 17.15 -17.19 4.64
CA GLY A 169 18.31 -17.66 3.90
C GLY A 169 18.06 -18.85 2.99
N ALA A 170 17.12 -19.74 3.36
CA ALA A 170 16.73 -20.94 2.60
C ALA A 170 15.41 -20.78 1.82
N LYS A 171 14.82 -19.57 1.78
CA LYS A 171 13.54 -19.35 1.09
C LYS A 171 13.74 -19.08 -0.40
N ALA A 172 12.84 -19.59 -1.23
CA ALA A 172 12.84 -19.41 -2.69
C ALA A 172 12.87 -17.93 -3.15
N PHE A 173 12.45 -16.98 -2.30
CA PHE A 173 12.58 -15.54 -2.57
C PHE A 173 14.04 -15.08 -2.77
N MET A 174 15.00 -15.80 -2.21
CA MET A 174 16.43 -15.48 -2.32
C MET A 174 17.10 -16.10 -3.56
N GLU A 175 16.41 -17.00 -4.26
CA GLU A 175 16.93 -17.63 -5.47
C GLU A 175 16.22 -17.06 -6.71
N PRO A 176 16.98 -16.62 -7.73
CA PRO A 176 16.38 -16.22 -8.99
C PRO A 176 15.76 -17.43 -9.68
N GLN A 177 14.49 -17.34 -10.06
CA GLN A 177 13.76 -18.43 -10.76
C GLN A 177 14.41 -18.82 -12.10
N ALA A 178 15.12 -17.90 -12.73
CA ALA A 178 15.96 -18.16 -13.89
C ALA A 178 17.16 -17.20 -13.86
N ILE A 179 18.33 -17.71 -14.24
CA ILE A 179 19.53 -16.90 -14.47
C ILE A 179 19.68 -16.80 -15.99
N ALA A 180 19.44 -15.61 -16.54
CA ALA A 180 19.74 -15.35 -17.93
C ALA A 180 21.27 -15.31 -18.11
N SER A 181 21.80 -16.26 -18.87
CA SER A 181 23.19 -16.20 -19.31
C SER A 181 23.32 -15.22 -20.45
N SER A 182 24.38 -14.41 -20.46
CA SER A 182 24.69 -13.56 -21.63
C SER A 182 25.17 -14.38 -22.83
N ALA A 183 25.41 -15.68 -22.65
CA ALA A 183 25.48 -16.62 -23.75
C ALA A 183 24.09 -16.68 -24.39
N GLY A 184 23.92 -15.95 -25.49
CA GLY A 184 22.68 -15.98 -26.28
C GLY A 184 22.29 -17.42 -26.65
N PRO A 185 21.05 -17.64 -27.11
CA PRO A 185 20.59 -18.97 -27.48
C PRO A 185 21.59 -19.61 -28.45
N SER A 186 22.14 -20.75 -28.06
CA SER A 186 23.06 -21.50 -28.90
C SER A 186 22.39 -21.77 -30.24
N LYS A 187 23.07 -21.43 -31.34
CA LYS A 187 22.63 -21.79 -32.70
C LYS A 187 22.28 -23.29 -32.71
N PRO A 188 21.19 -23.71 -33.36
CA PRO A 188 20.91 -25.14 -33.49
C PRO A 188 22.09 -25.78 -34.22
N SER A 189 22.92 -26.50 -33.49
CA SER A 189 24.03 -27.26 -34.06
C SER A 189 23.42 -28.40 -34.86
N SER A 190 23.40 -28.24 -36.18
CA SER A 190 23.13 -29.34 -37.12
C SER A 190 24.38 -30.19 -37.23
N ALA A 191 24.66 -31.01 -36.22
CA ALA A 191 25.64 -32.09 -36.30
C ALA A 191 25.42 -33.09 -35.16
N CYS A 192 24.55 -34.07 -35.40
CA CYS A 192 24.68 -35.37 -34.76
C CYS A 192 25.28 -36.30 -35.82
N GLU A 193 26.61 -36.36 -35.87
CA GLU A 193 27.27 -37.49 -36.54
C GLU A 193 27.17 -38.69 -35.61
N VAL A 194 26.34 -39.64 -36.05
CA VAL A 194 26.15 -40.96 -35.47
C VAL A 194 27.46 -41.75 -35.62
N SER A 195 27.98 -42.27 -34.50
CA SER A 195 28.91 -43.39 -34.54
C SER A 195 28.14 -44.68 -34.24
N SER A 196 28.38 -45.67 -35.10
CA SER A 196 27.53 -46.81 -35.45
C SER A 196 27.52 -47.98 -34.44
N CYS A 197 26.44 -48.78 -34.47
CA CYS A 197 26.44 -50.25 -34.29
C CYS A 197 25.34 -50.88 -35.20
N PRO A 198 25.49 -52.12 -35.72
CA PRO A 198 24.91 -52.53 -37.01
C PRO A 198 23.75 -53.56 -36.99
N ASP A 199 23.11 -53.68 -38.17
CA ASP A 199 22.31 -54.81 -38.76
C ASP A 199 20.98 -55.23 -38.09
N SER A 200 19.86 -55.51 -38.77
CA SER A 200 19.56 -55.75 -40.19
C SER A 200 18.02 -55.72 -40.47
N ALA A 201 17.65 -55.50 -41.74
CA ALA A 201 16.39 -55.79 -42.45
C ALA A 201 15.06 -55.13 -41.96
N ALA A 202 14.58 -54.04 -42.58
CA ALA A 202 13.72 -53.97 -43.78
C ALA A 202 12.21 -54.18 -43.50
N ASP A 203 11.39 -53.12 -43.61
CA ASP A 203 10.51 -52.94 -44.78
C ASP A 203 9.81 -51.55 -44.86
N ALA A 204 9.65 -51.09 -46.11
CA ALA A 204 8.82 -50.03 -46.74
C ALA A 204 8.27 -48.82 -45.93
N CYS A 205 8.70 -47.57 -46.20
CA CYS A 205 8.19 -46.58 -47.20
C CYS A 205 6.71 -46.15 -46.96
N ALA A 206 6.28 -44.88 -46.96
CA ALA A 206 6.73 -43.70 -47.66
C ALA A 206 6.40 -42.39 -46.90
N SER A 207 7.24 -41.39 -47.17
CA SER A 207 7.11 -39.98 -46.78
C SER A 207 5.93 -39.31 -47.49
N SER A 208 5.22 -38.39 -46.83
CA SER A 208 5.18 -36.96 -47.25
C SER A 208 4.22 -36.08 -46.44
N GLY A 209 4.74 -34.94 -45.97
CA GLY A 209 4.03 -33.66 -45.91
C GLY A 209 3.31 -33.28 -44.61
N GLY A 210 3.90 -32.36 -43.81
CA GLY A 210 3.09 -31.68 -42.79
C GLY A 210 3.76 -30.87 -41.67
N VAL A 211 4.99 -30.35 -41.80
CA VAL A 211 5.67 -29.62 -40.68
C VAL A 211 5.36 -28.11 -40.65
N GLY A 212 4.62 -27.57 -41.62
CA GLY A 212 4.39 -26.11 -41.74
C GLY A 212 3.09 -25.54 -41.14
N ILE A 213 2.18 -26.36 -40.62
CA ILE A 213 0.82 -25.90 -40.23
C ILE A 213 0.69 -25.62 -38.72
N LYS A 214 1.46 -26.33 -37.87
CA LYS A 214 1.32 -26.25 -36.41
C LYS A 214 1.99 -25.01 -35.79
N LYS A 215 3.09 -24.52 -36.36
CA LYS A 215 3.83 -23.35 -35.84
C LYS A 215 3.03 -22.04 -35.94
N ARG A 216 2.38 -21.80 -37.08
CA ARG A 216 1.54 -20.60 -37.30
C ARG A 216 0.29 -20.56 -36.41
N LYS A 217 -0.27 -21.71 -36.03
CA LYS A 217 -1.43 -21.76 -35.12
C LYS A 217 -1.06 -21.36 -33.69
N VAL A 218 0.12 -21.75 -33.20
CA VAL A 218 0.57 -21.41 -31.85
C VAL A 218 0.93 -19.92 -31.76
N GLU A 219 1.55 -19.38 -32.81
CA GLU A 219 1.87 -17.94 -32.91
C GLU A 219 0.61 -17.07 -32.89
N LEU A 220 -0.41 -17.41 -33.69
CA LEU A 220 -1.69 -16.69 -33.70
C LEU A 220 -2.46 -16.77 -32.38
N VAL A 221 -2.38 -17.90 -31.66
CA VAL A 221 -3.02 -18.06 -30.34
C VAL A 221 -2.28 -17.24 -29.28
N LEU A 222 -0.96 -17.10 -29.40
CA LEU A 222 -0.18 -16.28 -28.49
C LEU A 222 -0.41 -14.78 -28.73
N GLU A 223 -0.46 -14.35 -29.99
CA GLU A 223 -0.77 -12.97 -30.37
C GLU A 223 -2.15 -12.54 -29.85
N SER A 224 -3.17 -13.39 -30.04
CA SER A 224 -4.53 -13.11 -29.55
C SER A 224 -4.63 -13.08 -28.04
N PHE A 225 -3.86 -13.92 -27.33
CA PHE A 225 -3.78 -13.89 -25.88
C PHE A 225 -3.12 -12.61 -25.37
N ILE A 226 -2.01 -12.19 -25.98
CA ILE A 226 -1.31 -10.94 -25.63
C ILE A 226 -2.22 -9.73 -25.88
N GLU A 227 -2.94 -9.70 -26.99
CA GLU A 227 -3.89 -8.62 -27.31
C GLU A 227 -5.08 -8.60 -26.34
N HIS A 228 -5.58 -9.77 -25.95
CA HIS A 228 -6.63 -9.88 -24.94
C HIS A 228 -6.17 -9.37 -23.57
N VAL A 229 -4.96 -9.74 -23.12
CA VAL A 229 -4.39 -9.27 -21.86
C VAL A 229 -4.14 -7.76 -21.89
N LYS A 230 -3.66 -7.20 -23.01
CA LYS A 230 -3.49 -5.75 -23.17
C LYS A 230 -4.82 -5.01 -23.08
N THR A 231 -5.82 -5.43 -23.87
CA THR A 231 -7.15 -4.79 -23.87
C THR A 231 -7.85 -4.95 -22.52
N GLU A 232 -7.69 -6.08 -21.84
CA GLU A 232 -8.18 -6.29 -20.47
C GLU A 232 -7.52 -5.30 -19.49
N SER A 233 -6.20 -5.14 -19.56
CA SER A 233 -5.47 -4.18 -18.72
C SER A 233 -5.92 -2.73 -18.97
N GLU A 234 -6.09 -2.34 -20.23
CA GLU A 234 -6.52 -0.99 -20.63
C GLU A 234 -7.95 -0.70 -20.19
N THR A 235 -8.87 -1.66 -20.34
CA THR A 235 -10.26 -1.51 -19.87
C THR A 235 -10.35 -1.40 -18.36
N ARG A 236 -9.49 -2.10 -17.62
CA ARG A 236 -9.39 -2.00 -16.15
C ARG A 236 -8.90 -0.60 -15.74
N THR A 237 -7.86 -0.09 -16.37
CA THR A 237 -7.34 1.27 -16.14
C THR A 237 -8.41 2.31 -16.44
N ARG A 238 -9.08 2.20 -17.59
CA ARG A 238 -10.13 3.13 -18.00
C ARG A 238 -11.32 3.14 -17.03
N LYS A 239 -11.77 1.97 -16.57
CA LYS A 239 -12.85 1.88 -15.55
C LYS A 239 -12.45 2.54 -14.24
N MET A 240 -11.19 2.39 -13.83
CA MET A 240 -10.66 3.02 -12.63
C MET A 240 -10.61 4.54 -12.76
N GLU A 241 -10.14 5.06 -13.89
CA GLU A 241 -10.13 6.50 -14.20
C GLU A 241 -11.54 7.09 -14.26
N GLU A 242 -12.50 6.38 -14.87
CA GLU A 242 -13.90 6.80 -14.90
C GLU A 242 -14.52 6.86 -13.49
N TYR A 243 -14.20 5.90 -12.63
CA TYR A 243 -14.63 5.91 -11.22
C TYR A 243 -14.04 7.09 -10.44
N GLN A 244 -12.74 7.36 -10.62
CA GLN A 244 -12.08 8.51 -9.99
C GLN A 244 -12.70 9.83 -10.47
N LYS A 245 -12.89 9.97 -11.78
CA LYS A 245 -13.52 11.17 -12.37
C LYS A 245 -14.93 11.39 -11.85
N LYS A 246 -15.72 10.32 -11.68
CA LYS A 246 -17.06 10.40 -11.11
C LYS A 246 -17.03 10.88 -9.65
N ARG A 247 -16.12 10.34 -8.83
CA ARG A 247 -15.94 10.75 -7.43
C ARG A 247 -15.55 12.22 -7.31
N ASP A 248 -14.68 12.70 -8.19
CA ASP A 248 -14.24 14.09 -8.20
C ASP A 248 -15.31 15.05 -8.72
N GLU A 249 -16.14 14.61 -9.66
CA GLU A 249 -17.34 15.35 -10.09
C GLU A 249 -18.34 15.51 -8.94
N GLU A 250 -18.65 14.41 -8.24
CA GLU A 250 -19.54 14.43 -7.06
C GLU A 250 -19.00 15.33 -5.95
N ARG A 251 -17.69 15.43 -5.78
CA ARG A 251 -17.06 16.36 -4.83
C ARG A 251 -17.26 17.81 -5.25
N ARG A 252 -16.97 18.14 -6.52
CA ARG A 252 -17.19 19.49 -7.07
C ARG A 252 -18.65 19.91 -6.99
N GLN A 253 -19.58 18.98 -7.24
CA GLN A 253 -21.01 19.25 -7.14
C GLN A 253 -21.44 19.58 -5.70
N ARG A 254 -21.00 18.79 -4.71
CA ARG A 254 -21.26 19.07 -3.28
C ARG A 254 -20.68 20.40 -2.83
N GLU A 255 -19.49 20.75 -3.29
CA GLU A 255 -18.87 22.05 -2.99
C GLU A 255 -19.67 23.21 -3.59
N LYS A 256 -20.14 23.05 -4.83
CA LYS A 256 -20.99 24.04 -5.50
C LYS A 256 -22.31 24.24 -4.75
N GLU A 257 -23.00 23.15 -4.38
CA GLU A 257 -24.24 23.20 -3.60
C GLU A 257 -24.03 23.86 -2.23
N LYS A 258 -22.92 23.53 -1.55
CA LYS A 258 -22.54 24.17 -0.28
C LYS A 258 -22.30 25.67 -0.45
N ASN A 259 -21.67 26.08 -1.54
CA ASN A 259 -21.41 27.49 -1.83
C ASN A 259 -22.70 28.25 -2.15
N GLU A 260 -23.57 27.68 -2.97
CA GLU A 260 -24.90 28.25 -3.30
C GLU A 260 -25.79 28.36 -2.05
N LEU A 261 -25.75 27.36 -1.16
CA LEU A 261 -26.46 27.43 0.12
C LEU A 261 -25.92 28.56 1.00
N LYS A 262 -24.60 28.70 1.12
CA LYS A 262 -23.98 29.81 1.87
C LYS A 262 -24.39 31.16 1.32
N GLU A 263 -24.44 31.32 0.00
CA GLU A 263 -24.86 32.55 -0.65
C GLU A 263 -26.34 32.88 -0.37
N ARG A 264 -27.22 31.88 -0.44
CA ARG A 264 -28.65 32.04 -0.07
C ARG A 264 -28.82 32.47 1.39
N MET A 265 -28.16 31.76 2.31
CA MET A 265 -28.18 32.09 3.73
C MET A 265 -27.64 33.51 3.99
N HIS A 266 -26.58 33.91 3.28
CA HIS A 266 -26.05 35.26 3.39
C HIS A 266 -27.06 36.32 2.92
N LYS A 267 -27.74 36.06 1.80
CA LYS A 267 -28.77 36.95 1.26
C LYS A 267 -29.97 37.10 2.19
N GLU A 268 -30.46 36.00 2.75
CA GLU A 268 -31.56 35.99 3.73
C GLU A 268 -31.16 36.71 5.02
N ASN A 269 -29.95 36.49 5.51
CA ASN A 269 -29.41 37.18 6.67
C ASN A 269 -29.30 38.70 6.42
N LEU A 270 -28.83 39.11 5.24
CA LEU A 270 -28.76 40.51 4.86
C LEU A 270 -30.16 41.13 4.77
N HIS A 271 -31.11 40.40 4.17
CA HIS A 271 -32.51 40.82 4.09
C HIS A 271 -33.12 41.01 5.49
N PHE A 272 -32.89 40.08 6.41
CA PHE A 272 -33.34 40.17 7.80
C PHE A 272 -32.76 41.40 8.52
N LYS A 273 -31.45 41.64 8.40
CA LYS A 273 -30.79 42.83 8.97
C LYS A 273 -31.37 44.13 8.42
N ASN A 274 -31.59 44.20 7.11
CA ASN A 274 -32.17 45.39 6.48
C ASN A 274 -33.62 45.64 6.91
N ALA A 275 -34.43 44.58 7.02
CA ALA A 275 -35.79 44.69 7.53
C ALA A 275 -35.82 45.20 8.98
N LEU A 276 -34.93 44.68 9.84
CA LEU A 276 -34.78 45.14 11.22
C LEU A 276 -34.38 46.62 11.28
N LEU A 277 -33.38 47.04 10.49
CA LEU A 277 -32.96 48.43 10.40
C LEU A 277 -34.11 49.36 9.99
N SER A 278 -34.94 48.93 9.04
CA SER A 278 -36.12 49.70 8.61
C SER A 278 -37.14 49.89 9.74
N VAL A 279 -37.40 48.86 10.54
CA VAL A 279 -38.30 48.95 11.71
C VAL A 279 -37.73 49.90 12.76
N LEU A 280 -36.44 49.80 13.07
CA LEU A 280 -35.77 50.68 14.02
C LEU A 280 -35.79 52.14 13.55
N GLN A 281 -35.52 52.41 12.27
CA GLN A 281 -35.63 53.75 11.70
C GLN A 281 -37.04 54.34 11.84
N LYS A 282 -38.09 53.53 11.64
CA LYS A 282 -39.48 53.97 11.82
C LYS A 282 -39.83 54.30 13.28
N GLN A 283 -39.16 53.69 14.25
CA GLN A 283 -39.36 54.01 15.67
C GLN A 283 -38.61 55.27 16.11
N ILE A 284 -37.49 55.59 15.46
CA ILE A 284 -36.71 56.81 15.74
C ILE A 284 -37.37 58.07 15.15
N GLN A 285 -38.19 57.93 14.11
CA GLN A 285 -38.90 59.04 13.46
C GLN A 285 -40.29 59.34 14.03
N LYS A 286 -40.72 58.64 15.07
CA LYS A 286 -41.94 58.93 15.85
C LYS A 286 -41.56 59.57 17.19
#